data_AF-A0A1R2CTL2-F1
#
_entry.id   AF-A0A1R2CTL2-F1
#
_cell.length_a   1.000
_cell.length_b   1.000
_cell.length_c   1.000
_cell.angle_alpha   90.00
_cell.angle_beta   90.00
_cell.angle_gamma   90.00
#
_symmetry.space_group_name_H-M   'P 1'
#
loop_
_entity.id
_entity.type
_entity.pdbx_description
1 polymer ?
#
loop_
_entity_poly.entity_id
_entity_poly.type
_entity_poly.pdbx_seq_one_letter_code
_entity_poly.pdbx_strand_id
1 'polypeptide(L)'
;MNKSWCCAGPLCCYCMCGICMRCCGTSHQHHIRIAYLIITAIAVFFGLIFLYYGKELMLPWEHYGFNCNGMKADACYGINAVYRETFAICIFYIFMALMSRQNSKWFIEFNNGCWGLKLISISTIFIFTLFIPYEFFDIYKEFARYISIIYLIIQLSIYVDLSYTWSDNWTKIYEQSNFTSYKYSLLFFFSGIFWVISLVTTVLNYYWFSKDTGCNLEVFLITFTLSLGIVYTFISLTNIVEYGSLLTSSIVNLYCVYLCWDGMTDDPNEKCNTWTDAQDTFVEIIIGISIVSIALSYVCFRKREKIKEQSILRILAESILAKIDPNEDEDIFQEMGKSKKLFPFYMFMALASVYLSMLLTNWGSANVTNNSAKTYDE
;
A
#
# COMPACT_ATOMS: atom_id res chain seq x y z
N MET A 1 -23.41 23.90 -12.57
CA MET A 1 -23.31 23.80 -11.09
C MET A 1 -22.10 24.61 -10.65
N ASN A 2 -22.29 25.49 -9.67
CA ASN A 2 -21.37 26.60 -9.36
C ASN A 2 -19.97 26.14 -8.94
N LYS A 3 -18.94 26.75 -9.54
CA LYS A 3 -17.51 26.63 -9.19
C LYS A 3 -17.20 26.99 -7.71
N SER A 4 -18.15 27.58 -6.99
CA SER A 4 -17.95 28.06 -5.61
C SER A 4 -17.80 26.95 -4.56
N TRP A 5 -18.31 25.74 -4.80
CA TRP A 5 -18.25 24.66 -3.79
C TRP A 5 -16.87 23.98 -3.72
N CYS A 6 -16.07 24.04 -4.80
CA CYS A 6 -14.70 23.50 -4.80
C CYS A 6 -13.63 24.55 -4.40
N CYS A 7 -14.01 25.82 -4.25
CA CYS A 7 -13.12 26.92 -3.85
C CYS A 7 -13.01 27.13 -2.33
N ALA A 8 -13.74 26.39 -1.49
CA ALA A 8 -13.66 26.50 -0.02
C ALA A 8 -12.60 25.58 0.62
N GLY A 9 -12.24 24.47 -0.03
CA GLY A 9 -11.16 23.56 0.38
C GLY A 9 -9.70 23.85 -0.05
N PRO A 10 -9.36 24.83 -0.92
CA PRO A 10 -7.98 25.05 -1.33
C PRO A 10 -7.06 25.45 -0.19
N LEU A 11 -7.48 26.23 0.82
CA LEU A 11 -6.50 26.81 1.76
C LEU A 11 -5.64 25.79 2.52
N CYS A 12 -6.19 24.65 2.94
CA CYS A 12 -5.40 23.62 3.64
C CYS A 12 -4.55 22.76 2.69
N CYS A 13 -5.09 22.38 1.52
CA CYS A 13 -4.35 21.54 0.55
C CYS A 13 -3.34 22.35 -0.29
N TYR A 14 -3.60 23.62 -0.60
CA TYR A 14 -2.66 24.49 -1.32
C TYR A 14 -1.45 24.85 -0.45
N CYS A 15 -1.59 24.91 0.88
CA CYS A 15 -0.45 25.05 1.78
C CYS A 15 0.43 23.80 1.80
N MET A 16 -0.15 22.60 1.89
CA MET A 16 0.62 21.34 1.89
C MET A 16 1.22 21.00 0.51
N CYS A 17 0.47 21.19 -0.58
CA CYS A 17 0.97 20.96 -1.95
C CYS A 17 1.82 22.12 -2.50
N GLY A 18 1.61 23.35 -2.06
CA GLY A 18 2.38 24.53 -2.51
C GLY A 18 3.83 24.53 -2.03
N ILE A 19 4.07 23.99 -0.82
CA ILE A 19 5.43 23.77 -0.31
C ILE A 19 6.13 22.66 -1.14
N CYS A 20 5.41 21.60 -1.49
CA CYS A 20 5.93 20.52 -2.33
C CYS A 20 6.20 20.94 -3.79
N MET A 21 5.40 21.86 -4.34
CA MET A 21 5.61 22.46 -5.66
C MET A 21 6.94 23.22 -5.76
N ARG A 22 7.30 23.99 -4.72
CA ARG A 22 8.57 24.74 -4.70
C ARG A 22 9.79 23.85 -4.42
N CYS A 23 9.65 22.79 -3.61
CA CYS A 23 10.78 21.93 -3.27
C CYS A 23 11.12 20.86 -4.33
N CYS A 24 10.14 20.32 -5.07
CA CYS A 24 10.37 19.09 -5.86
C CYS A 24 10.14 19.20 -7.39
N GLY A 25 9.69 20.33 -7.94
CA GLY A 25 9.54 20.49 -9.40
C GLY A 25 8.65 19.43 -10.07
N THR A 26 7.61 18.98 -9.38
CA THR A 26 6.76 17.84 -9.76
C THR A 26 5.64 18.24 -10.72
N SER A 27 5.31 17.35 -11.68
CA SER A 27 4.22 17.55 -12.66
C SER A 27 2.83 17.42 -12.00
N HIS A 28 1.83 18.14 -12.51
CA HIS A 28 0.43 18.16 -12.03
C HIS A 28 -0.19 16.77 -11.77
N GLN A 29 0.14 15.75 -12.58
CA GLN A 29 -0.35 14.37 -12.37
C GLN A 29 0.22 13.69 -11.12
N HIS A 30 1.45 14.03 -10.71
CA HIS A 30 2.07 13.48 -9.51
C HIS A 30 1.40 14.06 -8.26
N HIS A 31 0.99 15.34 -8.30
CA HIS A 31 0.30 15.98 -7.18
C HIS A 31 -1.01 15.28 -6.83
N ILE A 32 -1.78 14.89 -7.84
CA ILE A 32 -3.05 14.18 -7.64
C ILE A 32 -2.83 12.82 -6.99
N ARG A 33 -1.83 12.05 -7.44
CA ARG A 33 -1.50 10.73 -6.85
C ARG A 33 -1.02 10.88 -5.40
N ILE A 34 -0.18 11.88 -5.12
CA ILE A 34 0.27 12.20 -3.76
C ILE A 34 -0.91 12.56 -2.86
N ALA A 35 -1.90 13.31 -3.35
CA ALA A 35 -3.08 13.63 -2.57
C ALA A 35 -3.91 12.37 -2.22
N TYR A 36 -4.09 11.42 -3.14
CA TYR A 36 -4.73 10.12 -2.80
C TYR A 36 -3.89 9.25 -1.87
N LEU A 37 -2.56 9.32 -1.97
CA LEU A 37 -1.66 8.69 -0.99
C LEU A 37 -1.88 9.28 0.40
N ILE A 38 -2.01 10.61 0.53
CA ILE A 38 -2.31 11.29 1.79
C ILE A 38 -3.69 10.87 2.34
N ILE A 39 -4.73 10.79 1.48
CA ILE A 39 -6.06 10.29 1.90
C ILE A 39 -5.94 8.86 2.47
N THR A 40 -5.14 8.01 1.83
CA THR A 40 -4.90 6.63 2.29
C THR A 40 -4.12 6.61 3.60
N ALA A 41 -3.14 7.50 3.77
CA ALA A 41 -2.40 7.63 5.03
C ALA A 41 -3.29 8.11 6.18
N ILE A 42 -4.21 9.05 5.91
CA ILE A 42 -5.22 9.50 6.87
C ILE A 42 -6.12 8.33 7.27
N ALA A 43 -6.55 7.51 6.31
CA ALA A 43 -7.32 6.31 6.59
C ALA A 43 -6.55 5.28 7.43
N VAL A 44 -5.25 5.05 7.15
CA VAL A 44 -4.44 4.16 7.99
C VAL A 44 -4.37 4.69 9.42
N PHE A 45 -4.22 6.00 9.60
CA PHE A 45 -4.22 6.63 10.93
C PHE A 45 -5.55 6.43 11.67
N PHE A 46 -6.69 6.66 11.01
CA PHE A 46 -8.01 6.40 11.62
C PHE A 46 -8.27 4.90 11.84
N GLY A 47 -7.79 4.03 10.96
CA GLY A 47 -7.87 2.59 11.13
C GLY A 47 -7.11 2.10 12.35
N LEU A 48 -5.94 2.67 12.66
CA LEU A 48 -5.24 2.41 13.93
C LEU A 48 -6.04 2.89 15.13
N ILE A 49 -6.65 4.09 15.05
CA ILE A 49 -7.54 4.58 16.12
C ILE A 49 -8.72 3.62 16.32
N PHE A 50 -9.35 3.15 15.24
CA PHE A 50 -10.43 2.19 15.32
C PHE A 50 -9.96 0.84 15.87
N LEU A 51 -8.79 0.36 15.51
CA LEU A 51 -8.26 -0.90 16.04
C LEU A 51 -8.09 -0.85 17.56
N TYR A 52 -7.50 0.22 18.09
CA TYR A 52 -7.16 0.35 19.52
C TYR A 52 -8.29 0.92 20.38
N TYR A 53 -9.09 1.84 19.86
CA TYR A 53 -10.18 2.53 20.59
C TYR A 53 -11.57 2.20 20.03
N GLY A 54 -11.68 1.17 19.19
CA GLY A 54 -12.92 0.82 18.48
C GLY A 54 -14.09 0.53 19.37
N LYS A 55 -13.88 -0.10 20.54
CA LYS A 55 -14.94 -0.34 21.52
C LYS A 55 -15.58 0.99 21.95
N GLU A 56 -14.79 1.93 22.47
CA GLU A 56 -15.32 3.21 22.96
C GLU A 56 -16.02 4.01 21.87
N LEU A 57 -15.48 3.97 20.64
CA LEU A 57 -16.02 4.70 19.50
C LEU A 57 -17.29 4.05 18.90
N MET A 58 -17.40 2.72 18.93
CA MET A 58 -18.49 1.97 18.29
C MET A 58 -19.57 1.50 19.26
N LEU A 59 -19.36 1.59 20.58
CA LEU A 59 -20.38 1.30 21.59
C LEU A 59 -21.71 2.06 21.37
N PRO A 60 -21.73 3.36 21.02
CA PRO A 60 -22.98 4.07 20.70
C PRO A 60 -23.74 3.47 19.51
N TRP A 61 -23.05 2.68 18.70
CA TRP A 61 -23.55 2.03 17.49
C TRP A 61 -23.74 0.52 17.67
N GLU A 62 -23.63 -0.02 18.89
CA GLU A 62 -23.74 -1.46 19.18
C GLU A 62 -25.05 -2.07 18.70
N HIS A 63 -26.15 -1.33 18.77
CA HIS A 63 -27.45 -1.76 18.24
C HIS A 63 -27.49 -1.93 16.71
N TYR A 64 -26.50 -1.41 16.00
CA TYR A 64 -26.40 -1.46 14.54
C TYR A 64 -25.29 -2.41 14.13
N GLY A 65 -25.59 -3.42 13.31
CA GLY A 65 -24.61 -4.15 12.52
C GLY A 65 -23.44 -4.86 13.21
N PHE A 66 -23.22 -4.72 14.53
CA PHE A 66 -22.17 -5.39 15.30
C PHE A 66 -22.77 -6.57 16.07
N ASN A 67 -22.03 -7.69 16.12
CA ASN A 67 -22.43 -8.88 16.89
C ASN A 67 -21.22 -9.41 17.70
N CYS A 68 -20.68 -8.54 18.55
CA CYS A 68 -19.47 -8.82 19.33
C CYS A 68 -19.84 -9.30 20.74
N ASN A 69 -20.34 -10.53 20.85
CA ASN A 69 -20.67 -11.16 22.13
C ASN A 69 -19.49 -12.02 22.64
N GLY A 70 -18.96 -11.73 23.84
CA GLY A 70 -18.00 -12.61 24.52
C GLY A 70 -16.74 -11.94 25.08
N MET A 71 -15.78 -12.76 25.52
CA MET A 71 -14.58 -12.35 26.26
C MET A 71 -13.57 -11.48 25.46
N LYS A 72 -13.69 -11.41 24.13
CA LYS A 72 -12.86 -10.56 23.24
C LYS A 72 -13.67 -9.48 22.52
N ALA A 73 -14.68 -8.92 23.19
CA ALA A 73 -15.55 -7.89 22.61
C ALA A 73 -14.75 -6.68 22.09
N ASP A 74 -13.71 -6.25 22.81
CA ASP A 74 -12.94 -5.03 22.50
C ASP A 74 -12.19 -5.15 21.17
N ALA A 75 -11.47 -6.25 20.98
CA ALA A 75 -10.80 -6.57 19.72
C ALA A 75 -11.82 -6.76 18.58
N CYS A 76 -12.98 -7.37 18.85
CA CYS A 76 -14.04 -7.54 17.86
C CYS A 76 -14.58 -6.20 17.33
N TYR A 77 -14.87 -5.23 18.21
CA TYR A 77 -15.33 -3.91 17.79
C TYR A 77 -14.29 -3.19 16.93
N GLY A 78 -13.01 -3.21 17.36
CA GLY A 78 -11.93 -2.58 16.61
C GLY A 78 -11.69 -3.19 15.23
N ILE A 79 -11.58 -4.52 15.16
CA ILE A 79 -11.40 -5.25 13.90
C ILE A 79 -12.56 -4.98 12.92
N ASN A 80 -13.81 -5.03 13.40
CA ASN A 80 -14.98 -4.76 12.55
C ASN A 80 -15.02 -3.31 12.06
N ALA A 81 -14.65 -2.35 12.91
CA ALA A 81 -14.58 -0.94 12.52
C ALA A 81 -13.55 -0.72 11.39
N VAL A 82 -12.38 -1.36 11.49
CA VAL A 82 -11.35 -1.31 10.44
C VAL A 82 -11.86 -1.92 9.13
N TYR A 83 -12.56 -3.07 9.17
CA TYR A 83 -13.16 -3.64 7.95
C TYR A 83 -14.18 -2.71 7.29
N ARG A 84 -15.00 -2.02 8.08
CA ARG A 84 -15.99 -1.05 7.59
C ARG A 84 -15.35 0.18 6.95
N GLU A 85 -14.27 0.69 7.54
CA GLU A 85 -13.53 1.83 7.03
C GLU A 85 -12.81 1.49 5.71
N THR A 86 -12.04 0.41 5.72
CA THR A 86 -11.28 -0.04 4.55
C THR A 86 -12.19 -0.41 3.38
N PHE A 87 -13.37 -1.00 3.65
CA PHE A 87 -14.42 -1.21 2.65
C PHE A 87 -14.97 0.10 2.08
N ALA A 88 -15.22 1.12 2.91
CA ALA A 88 -15.68 2.42 2.46
C ALA A 88 -14.68 3.10 1.50
N ILE A 89 -13.40 3.01 1.84
CA ILE A 89 -12.29 3.52 1.00
C ILE A 89 -12.18 2.72 -0.31
N CYS A 90 -12.36 1.40 -0.25
CA CYS A 90 -12.39 0.55 -1.44
C CYS A 90 -13.50 0.97 -2.41
N ILE A 91 -14.73 1.15 -1.90
CA ILE A 91 -15.87 1.64 -2.70
C ILE A 91 -15.54 3.00 -3.31
N PHE A 92 -14.98 3.92 -2.54
CA PHE A 92 -14.58 5.24 -3.06
C PHE A 92 -13.58 5.11 -4.21
N TYR A 93 -12.55 4.27 -4.08
CA TYR A 93 -11.58 4.06 -5.16
C TYR A 93 -12.15 3.35 -6.38
N ILE A 94 -13.05 2.38 -6.19
CA ILE A 94 -13.79 1.75 -7.29
C ILE A 94 -14.65 2.79 -8.02
N PHE A 95 -15.35 3.66 -7.29
CA PHE A 95 -16.12 4.74 -7.87
C PHE A 95 -15.22 5.68 -8.70
N MET A 96 -14.08 6.10 -8.15
CA MET A 96 -13.09 6.90 -8.87
C MET A 96 -12.55 6.18 -10.12
N ALA A 97 -12.31 4.88 -10.04
CA ALA A 97 -11.91 4.06 -11.18
C ALA A 97 -12.99 4.06 -12.27
N LEU A 98 -14.24 3.79 -11.93
CA LEU A 98 -15.34 3.77 -12.91
C LEU A 98 -15.56 5.14 -13.57
N MET A 99 -15.50 6.23 -12.79
CA MET A 99 -15.64 7.58 -13.32
C MET A 99 -14.46 7.97 -14.24
N SER A 100 -13.24 7.48 -13.93
CA SER A 100 -12.07 7.71 -14.80
C SER A 100 -12.21 7.10 -16.20
N ARG A 101 -13.04 6.06 -16.37
CA ARG A 101 -13.32 5.45 -17.68
C ARG A 101 -14.27 6.30 -18.54
N GLN A 102 -15.20 7.03 -17.91
CA GLN A 102 -16.19 7.85 -18.60
C GLN A 102 -15.60 9.11 -19.23
N ASN A 103 -14.41 9.57 -18.76
CA ASN A 103 -13.70 10.73 -19.32
C ASN A 103 -14.55 12.01 -19.41
N SER A 104 -15.43 12.25 -18.43
CA SER A 104 -16.24 13.47 -18.42
C SER A 104 -15.43 14.68 -17.93
N LYS A 105 -15.75 15.89 -18.44
CA LYS A 105 -15.18 17.16 -17.94
C LYS A 105 -15.36 17.29 -16.42
N TRP A 106 -16.54 16.89 -15.92
CA TRP A 106 -16.84 16.85 -14.49
C TRP A 106 -15.90 15.95 -13.69
N PHE A 107 -15.56 14.76 -14.20
CA PHE A 107 -14.63 13.87 -13.52
C PHE A 107 -13.23 14.47 -13.42
N ILE A 108 -12.75 15.12 -14.48
CA ILE A 108 -11.41 15.74 -14.49
C ILE A 108 -11.33 16.84 -13.43
N GLU A 109 -12.33 17.72 -13.38
CA GLU A 109 -12.45 18.77 -12.36
C GLU A 109 -12.55 18.19 -10.94
N PHE A 110 -13.40 17.19 -10.74
CA PHE A 110 -13.55 16.51 -9.45
C PHE A 110 -12.27 15.79 -9.02
N ASN A 111 -11.59 15.13 -9.95
CA ASN A 111 -10.35 14.42 -9.67
C ASN A 111 -9.20 15.36 -9.31
N ASN A 112 -9.06 16.46 -10.03
CA ASN A 112 -7.99 17.43 -9.81
C ASN A 112 -8.24 18.28 -8.55
N GLY A 113 -9.51 18.42 -8.13
CA GLY A 113 -9.90 19.30 -7.02
C GLY A 113 -10.83 18.65 -5.99
N CYS A 114 -11.66 19.50 -5.36
CA CYS A 114 -12.76 19.15 -4.46
C CYS A 114 -12.37 18.14 -3.35
N TRP A 115 -11.16 18.28 -2.78
CA TRP A 115 -10.61 17.36 -1.78
C TRP A 115 -11.48 17.22 -0.52
N GLY A 116 -12.05 18.33 -0.04
CA GLY A 116 -12.99 18.30 1.07
C GLY A 116 -14.24 17.46 0.78
N LEU A 117 -14.79 17.56 -0.45
CA LEU A 117 -15.94 16.74 -0.87
C LEU A 117 -15.58 15.25 -0.94
N LYS A 118 -14.37 14.91 -1.37
CA LYS A 118 -13.88 13.52 -1.37
C LYS A 118 -13.80 12.97 0.05
N LEU A 119 -13.22 13.72 1.00
CA LEU A 119 -13.18 13.29 2.40
C LEU A 119 -14.58 13.12 2.99
N ILE A 120 -15.48 14.08 2.75
CA ILE A 120 -16.89 13.97 3.17
C ILE A 120 -17.55 12.73 2.55
N SER A 121 -17.27 12.44 1.28
CA SER A 121 -17.85 11.26 0.61
C SER A 121 -17.36 9.96 1.24
N ILE A 122 -16.08 9.85 1.60
CA ILE A 122 -15.52 8.67 2.28
C ILE A 122 -16.15 8.51 3.66
N SER A 123 -16.22 9.59 4.45
CA SER A 123 -16.86 9.58 5.77
C SER A 123 -18.35 9.22 5.69
N THR A 124 -19.04 9.69 4.65
CA THR A 124 -20.45 9.38 4.41
C THR A 124 -20.63 7.89 4.09
N ILE A 125 -19.80 7.33 3.19
CA ILE A 125 -19.82 5.91 2.87
C ILE A 125 -19.54 5.08 4.14
N PHE A 126 -18.57 5.47 4.96
CA PHE A 126 -18.28 4.81 6.23
C PHE A 126 -19.46 4.84 7.20
N ILE A 127 -20.15 5.97 7.36
CA ILE A 127 -21.36 6.03 8.20
C ILE A 127 -22.43 5.09 7.65
N PHE A 128 -22.59 5.01 6.32
CA PHE A 128 -23.51 4.05 5.70
C PHE A 128 -23.13 2.60 5.96
N THR A 129 -21.83 2.28 6.03
CA THR A 129 -21.42 0.90 6.33
C THR A 129 -21.80 0.48 7.74
N LEU A 130 -22.00 1.39 8.70
CA LEU A 130 -22.47 1.03 10.06
C LEU A 130 -23.87 0.40 10.08
N PHE A 131 -24.72 0.70 9.09
CA PHE A 131 -26.06 0.10 8.99
C PHE A 131 -26.08 -1.27 8.31
N ILE A 132 -24.94 -1.71 7.74
CA ILE A 132 -24.81 -3.01 7.10
C ILE A 132 -24.59 -4.07 8.20
N PRO A 133 -25.29 -5.22 8.15
CA PRO A 133 -25.22 -6.23 9.19
C PRO A 133 -23.85 -6.93 9.27
N TYR A 134 -23.56 -7.56 10.41
CA TYR A 134 -22.26 -8.18 10.72
C TYR A 134 -21.89 -9.27 9.71
N GLU A 135 -22.86 -10.06 9.27
CA GLU A 135 -22.67 -11.22 8.39
C GLU A 135 -22.05 -10.81 7.04
N PHE A 136 -22.33 -9.59 6.57
CA PHE A 136 -21.70 -9.07 5.36
C PHE A 136 -20.19 -8.86 5.55
N PHE A 137 -19.78 -8.33 6.71
CA PHE A 137 -18.37 -8.05 6.99
C PHE A 137 -17.57 -9.30 7.30
N ASP A 138 -18.23 -10.35 7.79
CA ASP A 138 -17.62 -11.68 7.91
C ASP A 138 -17.28 -12.26 6.52
N ILE A 139 -18.19 -12.12 5.55
CA ILE A 139 -17.92 -12.49 4.15
C ILE A 139 -16.84 -11.58 3.54
N TYR A 140 -16.90 -10.28 3.81
CA TYR A 140 -15.90 -9.32 3.31
C TYR A 140 -14.51 -9.61 3.84
N LYS A 141 -14.37 -10.03 5.11
CA LYS A 141 -13.09 -10.47 5.70
C LYS A 141 -12.47 -11.61 4.88
N GLU A 142 -13.27 -12.63 4.57
CA GLU A 142 -12.83 -13.77 3.77
C GLU A 142 -12.46 -13.35 2.34
N PHE A 143 -13.26 -12.49 1.72
CA PHE A 143 -12.94 -11.90 0.42
C PHE A 143 -11.62 -11.11 0.46
N ALA A 144 -11.43 -10.28 1.49
CA ALA A 144 -10.25 -9.46 1.66
C ALA A 144 -8.99 -10.31 1.85
N ARG A 145 -9.09 -11.43 2.56
CA ARG A 145 -8.00 -12.40 2.73
C ARG A 145 -7.49 -12.94 1.39
N TYR A 146 -8.38 -13.40 0.51
CA TYR A 146 -7.97 -13.94 -0.78
C TYR A 146 -7.48 -12.86 -1.76
N ILE A 147 -8.13 -11.69 -1.79
CA ILE A 147 -7.71 -10.57 -2.64
C ILE A 147 -6.35 -10.00 -2.20
N SER A 148 -6.04 -10.05 -0.90
CA SER A 148 -4.75 -9.63 -0.35
C SER A 148 -3.58 -10.41 -0.93
N ILE A 149 -3.76 -11.70 -1.27
CA ILE A 149 -2.73 -12.51 -1.94
C ILE A 149 -2.36 -11.89 -3.29
N ILE A 150 -3.36 -11.45 -4.07
CA ILE A 150 -3.14 -10.77 -5.35
C ILE A 150 -2.38 -9.46 -5.12
N TYR A 151 -2.75 -8.69 -4.09
CA TYR A 151 -2.05 -7.46 -3.75
C TYR A 151 -0.58 -7.71 -3.37
N LEU A 152 -0.28 -8.73 -2.56
CA LEU A 152 1.09 -9.09 -2.17
C LEU A 152 1.95 -9.45 -3.39
N ILE A 153 1.40 -10.14 -4.39
CA ILE A 153 2.11 -10.43 -5.65
C ILE A 153 2.40 -9.13 -6.44
N ILE A 154 1.43 -8.22 -6.49
CA ILE A 154 1.62 -6.90 -7.11
C ILE A 154 2.67 -6.09 -6.35
N GLN A 155 2.64 -6.13 -5.01
CA GLN A 155 3.60 -5.46 -4.15
C GLN A 155 5.01 -6.01 -4.35
N LEU A 156 5.18 -7.33 -4.43
CA LEU A 156 6.46 -7.95 -4.80
C LEU A 156 6.96 -7.43 -6.15
N SER A 157 6.08 -7.36 -7.16
CA SER A 157 6.43 -6.82 -8.48
C SER A 157 6.85 -5.35 -8.42
N ILE A 158 6.24 -4.57 -7.52
CA ILE A 158 6.62 -3.18 -7.25
C ILE A 158 8.03 -3.12 -6.64
N TYR A 159 8.35 -3.98 -5.68
CA TYR A 159 9.69 -4.02 -5.08
C TYR A 159 10.77 -4.41 -6.08
N VAL A 160 10.51 -5.40 -6.95
CA VAL A 160 11.40 -5.78 -8.06
C VAL A 160 11.66 -4.59 -8.98
N ASP A 161 10.59 -3.91 -9.40
CA ASP A 161 10.71 -2.76 -10.29
C ASP A 161 11.39 -1.54 -9.63
N LEU A 162 11.15 -1.32 -8.34
CA LEU A 162 11.81 -0.31 -7.52
C LEU A 162 13.31 -0.58 -7.45
N SER A 163 13.72 -1.80 -7.16
CA SER A 163 15.14 -2.14 -7.01
C SER A 163 15.89 -2.10 -8.33
N TYR A 164 15.27 -2.53 -9.44
CA TYR A 164 15.86 -2.36 -10.78
C TYR A 164 16.01 -0.88 -11.13
N THR A 165 14.95 -0.09 -10.95
CA THR A 165 14.98 1.35 -11.24
C THR A 165 16.04 2.06 -10.39
N TRP A 166 16.19 1.67 -9.12
CA TRP A 166 17.26 2.17 -8.25
C TRP A 166 18.64 1.80 -8.82
N SER A 167 18.87 0.51 -9.07
CA SER A 167 20.13 -0.01 -9.62
C SER A 167 20.52 0.73 -10.91
N ASP A 168 19.61 0.84 -11.87
CA ASP A 168 19.84 1.48 -13.16
C ASP A 168 20.13 2.99 -13.03
N ASN A 169 19.37 3.69 -12.19
CA ASN A 169 19.58 5.12 -11.99
C ASN A 169 20.95 5.41 -11.40
N TRP A 170 21.39 4.60 -10.43
CA TRP A 170 22.72 4.74 -9.86
C TRP A 170 23.81 4.41 -10.87
N THR A 171 23.68 3.30 -11.61
CA THR A 171 24.61 2.95 -12.69
C THR A 171 24.75 4.07 -13.71
N LYS A 172 23.64 4.68 -14.17
CA LYS A 172 23.65 5.83 -15.09
C LYS A 172 24.41 7.04 -14.53
N ILE A 173 24.20 7.38 -13.26
CA ILE A 173 24.92 8.48 -12.59
C ILE A 173 26.42 8.18 -12.56
N TYR A 174 26.80 6.94 -12.25
CA TYR A 174 28.20 6.54 -12.22
C TYR A 174 28.86 6.54 -13.59
N GLU A 175 28.19 6.05 -14.63
CA GLU A 175 28.67 6.10 -16.02
C GLU A 175 28.97 7.53 -16.47
N GLN A 176 28.09 8.48 -16.12
CA GLN A 176 28.25 9.90 -16.45
C GLN A 176 29.33 10.60 -15.63
N SER A 177 29.66 10.09 -14.44
CA SER A 177 30.71 10.66 -13.59
C SER A 177 32.12 10.20 -14.02
N ASN A 178 33.09 11.11 -14.06
CA ASN A 178 34.49 10.82 -14.43
C ASN A 178 35.30 10.11 -13.34
N PHE A 179 34.68 9.71 -12.23
CA PHE A 179 35.39 9.10 -11.11
C PHE A 179 35.48 7.59 -11.28
N THR A 180 36.67 7.07 -11.56
CA THR A 180 36.89 5.69 -12.03
C THR A 180 36.94 4.63 -10.93
N SER A 181 37.23 4.97 -9.67
CA SER A 181 37.57 3.95 -8.65
C SER A 181 36.45 3.56 -7.67
N TYR A 182 35.27 4.20 -7.69
CA TYR A 182 34.21 3.91 -6.71
C TYR A 182 32.81 3.66 -7.32
N LYS A 183 32.73 3.50 -8.65
CA LYS A 183 31.46 3.41 -9.40
C LYS A 183 30.51 2.29 -8.95
N TYR A 184 31.02 1.18 -8.42
CA TYR A 184 30.20 0.04 -7.99
C TYR A 184 30.24 -0.21 -6.47
N SER A 185 31.01 0.58 -5.72
CA SER A 185 31.23 0.38 -4.28
C SER A 185 29.95 0.59 -3.47
N LEU A 186 29.15 1.61 -3.82
CA LEU A 186 27.90 1.90 -3.11
C LEU A 186 26.83 0.83 -3.36
N LEU A 187 26.64 0.39 -4.61
CA LEU A 187 25.67 -0.66 -4.94
C LEU A 187 26.00 -1.96 -4.20
N PHE A 188 27.28 -2.34 -4.19
CA PHE A 188 27.74 -3.51 -3.43
C PHE A 188 27.50 -3.34 -1.93
N PHE A 189 27.83 -2.16 -1.37
CA PHE A 189 27.63 -1.86 0.04
C PHE A 189 26.16 -1.96 0.47
N PHE A 190 25.24 -1.30 -0.26
CA PHE A 190 23.81 -1.37 0.05
C PHE A 190 23.24 -2.78 -0.13
N SER A 191 23.67 -3.51 -1.18
CA SER A 191 23.26 -4.90 -1.37
C SER A 191 23.73 -5.79 -0.20
N GLY A 192 24.95 -5.55 0.29
CA GLY A 192 25.49 -6.23 1.48
C GLY A 192 24.69 -5.95 2.73
N ILE A 193 24.27 -4.69 2.96
CA ILE A 193 23.40 -4.33 4.09
C ILE A 193 22.08 -5.10 4.04
N PHE A 194 21.38 -5.09 2.90
CA PHE A 194 20.10 -5.81 2.78
C PHE A 194 20.26 -7.32 3.02
N TRP A 195 21.36 -7.91 2.55
CA TRP A 195 21.69 -9.30 2.84
C TRP A 195 21.97 -9.56 4.32
N VAL A 196 22.72 -8.70 4.99
CA VAL A 196 22.97 -8.81 6.44
C VAL A 196 21.66 -8.74 7.22
N ILE A 197 20.78 -7.78 6.90
CA ILE A 197 19.47 -7.66 7.53
C ILE A 197 18.64 -8.92 7.29
N SER A 198 18.63 -9.44 6.07
CA SER A 198 17.91 -10.68 5.72
C SER A 198 18.44 -11.90 6.50
N LEU A 199 19.75 -12.04 6.64
CA LEU A 199 20.36 -13.13 7.42
C LEU A 199 20.06 -13.00 8.91
N VAL A 200 20.15 -11.80 9.49
CA VAL A 200 19.79 -11.55 10.89
C VAL A 200 18.32 -11.90 11.12
N THR A 201 17.42 -11.46 10.25
CA THR A 201 15.98 -11.77 10.34
C THR A 201 15.75 -13.28 10.20
N THR A 202 16.46 -13.96 9.31
CA THR A 202 16.38 -15.43 9.18
C THR A 202 16.80 -16.15 10.45
N VAL A 203 17.87 -15.69 11.12
CA VAL A 203 18.30 -16.24 12.42
C VAL A 203 17.25 -15.98 13.50
N LEU A 204 16.66 -14.79 13.53
CA LEU A 204 15.57 -14.46 14.46
C LEU A 204 14.33 -15.33 14.21
N ASN A 205 14.00 -15.63 12.94
CA ASN A 205 12.92 -16.56 12.62
C ASN A 205 13.16 -17.95 13.20
N TYR A 206 14.39 -18.49 13.10
CA TYR A 206 14.70 -19.76 13.77
C TYR A 206 14.55 -19.67 15.29
N TYR A 207 14.95 -18.54 15.88
CA TYR A 207 14.83 -18.32 17.31
C TYR A 207 13.38 -18.26 17.78
N TRP A 208 12.50 -17.58 17.05
CA TRP A 208 11.10 -17.39 17.44
C TRP A 208 10.18 -18.56 17.09
N PHE A 209 10.43 -19.27 15.98
CA PHE A 209 9.49 -20.26 15.43
C PHE A 209 9.97 -21.71 15.47
N SER A 210 11.23 -21.98 15.85
CA SER A 210 11.80 -23.34 15.76
C SER A 210 12.68 -23.77 16.93
N LYS A 211 12.53 -23.10 18.07
CA LYS A 211 13.36 -23.35 19.25
C LYS A 211 13.16 -24.76 19.82
N ASP A 212 11.93 -25.26 19.77
CA ASP A 212 11.54 -26.54 20.35
C ASP A 212 11.44 -27.66 19.31
N THR A 213 11.47 -28.91 19.78
CA THR A 213 11.38 -30.09 18.90
C THR A 213 9.98 -30.26 18.31
N GLY A 214 9.90 -30.59 17.03
CA GLY A 214 8.63 -30.88 16.34
C GLY A 214 8.11 -29.76 15.42
N CYS A 215 8.79 -28.62 15.35
CA CYS A 215 8.46 -27.49 14.46
C CYS A 215 9.05 -27.66 13.05
N ASN A 216 8.74 -28.82 12.42
CA ASN A 216 9.36 -29.21 11.15
C ASN A 216 8.89 -28.34 9.97
N LEU A 217 7.64 -27.85 10.02
CA LEU A 217 7.08 -27.02 8.96
C LEU A 217 7.74 -25.64 8.96
N GLU A 218 7.89 -25.04 10.14
CA GLU A 218 8.50 -23.72 10.34
C GLU A 218 9.97 -23.76 9.92
N VAL A 219 10.72 -24.78 10.38
CA VAL A 219 12.11 -25.02 9.94
C VAL A 219 12.19 -25.17 8.43
N PHE A 220 11.28 -25.93 7.81
CA PHE A 220 11.25 -26.10 6.36
C PHE A 220 11.01 -24.77 5.64
N LEU A 221 10.01 -23.97 6.05
CA LEU A 221 9.68 -22.69 5.44
C LEU A 221 10.85 -21.69 5.53
N ILE A 222 11.51 -21.61 6.69
CA ILE A 222 12.67 -20.74 6.89
C ILE A 222 13.85 -21.20 6.03
N THR A 223 14.18 -22.50 6.08
CA THR A 223 15.30 -23.07 5.30
C THR A 223 15.07 -22.93 3.80
N PHE A 224 13.84 -23.21 3.35
CA PHE A 224 13.45 -23.11 1.96
C PHE A 224 13.55 -21.67 1.45
N THR A 225 13.04 -20.70 2.23
CA THR A 225 13.14 -19.27 1.89
C THR A 225 14.60 -18.83 1.77
N LEU A 226 15.46 -19.17 2.74
CA LEU A 226 16.89 -18.88 2.70
C LEU A 226 17.56 -19.50 1.47
N SER A 227 17.25 -20.77 1.16
CA SER A 227 17.83 -21.48 0.02
C SER A 227 17.45 -20.82 -1.31
N LEU A 228 16.19 -20.43 -1.48
CA LEU A 228 15.71 -19.72 -2.67
C LEU A 228 16.38 -18.34 -2.80
N GLY A 229 16.56 -17.62 -1.70
CA GLY A 229 17.27 -16.34 -1.68
C GLY A 229 18.72 -16.44 -2.17
N ILE A 230 19.44 -17.47 -1.71
CA ILE A 230 20.82 -17.75 -2.12
C ILE A 230 20.88 -18.12 -3.60
N VAL A 231 20.00 -19.04 -4.05
CA VAL A 231 19.93 -19.46 -5.46
C VAL A 231 19.60 -18.28 -6.37
N TYR A 232 18.62 -17.46 -6.00
CA TYR A 232 18.23 -16.28 -6.78
C TYR A 232 19.37 -15.26 -6.90
N THR A 233 20.11 -15.03 -5.81
CA THR A 233 21.28 -14.14 -5.84
C THR A 233 22.42 -14.72 -6.66
N PHE A 234 22.68 -16.02 -6.59
CA PHE A 234 23.69 -16.66 -7.42
C PHE A 234 23.35 -16.51 -8.91
N ILE A 235 22.10 -16.79 -9.30
CA ILE A 235 21.61 -16.59 -10.68
C ILE A 235 21.81 -15.14 -11.11
N SER A 236 21.49 -14.17 -10.25
CA SER A 236 21.67 -12.74 -10.54
C SER A 236 23.13 -12.31 -10.74
N LEU A 237 24.11 -13.11 -10.30
CA LEU A 237 25.55 -12.86 -10.50
C LEU A 237 26.09 -13.57 -11.75
N THR A 238 25.33 -14.50 -12.33
CA THR A 238 25.75 -15.21 -13.54
C THR A 238 25.49 -14.39 -14.80
N ASN A 239 26.29 -14.64 -15.84
CA ASN A 239 26.06 -14.07 -17.18
C ASN A 239 24.83 -14.67 -17.90
N ILE A 240 24.07 -15.55 -17.26
CA ILE A 240 22.83 -16.13 -17.81
C ILE A 240 21.75 -15.04 -17.93
N VAL A 241 21.77 -14.06 -17.03
CA VAL A 241 20.81 -12.96 -16.99
C VAL A 241 21.52 -11.67 -17.40
N GLU A 242 21.18 -11.13 -18.57
CA GLU A 242 21.81 -9.94 -19.16
C GLU A 242 21.73 -8.70 -18.25
N TYR A 243 20.65 -8.57 -17.48
CA TYR A 243 20.40 -7.45 -16.56
C TYR A 243 20.33 -7.92 -15.09
N GLY A 244 21.22 -8.82 -14.68
CA GLY A 244 21.35 -9.23 -13.29
C GLY A 244 21.68 -8.05 -12.36
N SER A 245 21.01 -7.95 -11.21
CA SER A 245 21.23 -6.87 -10.23
C SER A 245 21.28 -7.43 -8.80
N LEU A 246 22.46 -7.36 -8.19
CA LEU A 246 22.70 -7.80 -6.80
C LEU A 246 21.84 -7.01 -5.79
N LEU A 247 21.57 -5.73 -6.07
CA LEU A 247 20.69 -4.91 -5.25
C LEU A 247 19.26 -5.43 -5.31
N THR A 248 18.79 -5.81 -6.49
CA THR A 248 17.46 -6.39 -6.68
C THR A 248 17.33 -7.72 -5.96
N SER A 249 18.32 -8.61 -6.11
CA SER A 249 18.26 -9.91 -5.46
C SER A 249 18.27 -9.82 -3.92
N SER A 250 19.02 -8.88 -3.36
CA SER A 250 19.08 -8.66 -1.90
C SER A 250 17.79 -8.05 -1.32
N ILE A 251 17.19 -7.04 -1.98
CA ILE A 251 15.92 -6.43 -1.53
C ILE A 251 14.77 -7.43 -1.63
N VAL A 252 14.67 -8.17 -2.74
CA VAL A 252 13.63 -9.18 -2.93
C VAL A 252 13.77 -10.31 -1.90
N ASN A 253 15.00 -10.77 -1.64
CA ASN A 253 15.24 -11.77 -0.60
C ASN A 253 14.81 -11.27 0.79
N LEU A 254 15.16 -10.03 1.15
CA LEU A 254 14.71 -9.43 2.41
C LEU A 254 13.17 -9.39 2.52
N TYR A 255 12.48 -9.01 1.45
CA TYR A 255 11.02 -9.00 1.42
C TYR A 255 10.42 -10.42 1.56
N CYS A 256 11.01 -11.43 0.91
CA CYS A 256 10.59 -12.82 1.09
C CYS A 256 10.80 -13.33 2.52
N VAL A 257 11.93 -12.98 3.16
CA VAL A 257 12.19 -13.31 4.57
C VAL A 257 11.18 -12.61 5.50
N TYR A 258 10.83 -11.35 5.19
CA TYR A 258 9.74 -10.64 5.89
C TYR A 258 8.40 -11.36 5.74
N LEU A 259 7.99 -11.75 4.52
CA LEU A 259 6.73 -12.48 4.31
C LEU A 259 6.72 -13.85 5.00
N CYS A 260 7.88 -14.52 5.07
CA CYS A 260 8.03 -15.77 5.81
C CYS A 260 7.82 -15.53 7.31
N TRP A 261 8.42 -14.48 7.87
CA TRP A 261 8.19 -14.06 9.26
C TRP A 261 6.70 -13.73 9.50
N ASP A 262 6.13 -12.81 8.71
CA ASP A 262 4.73 -12.35 8.80
C ASP A 262 3.76 -13.55 8.82
N GLY A 263 3.91 -14.50 7.89
CA GLY A 263 3.06 -15.68 7.85
C GLY A 263 3.22 -16.66 9.01
N MET A 264 4.39 -16.70 9.67
CA MET A 264 4.61 -17.57 10.84
C MET A 264 4.12 -16.94 12.15
N THR A 265 4.01 -15.62 12.24
CA THR A 265 3.43 -14.95 13.42
C THR A 265 1.98 -15.37 13.69
N ASP A 266 1.24 -15.77 12.65
CA ASP A 266 -0.13 -16.27 12.72
C ASP A 266 -0.23 -17.80 12.95
N ASP A 267 0.88 -18.52 13.14
CA ASP A 267 0.83 -19.96 13.47
C ASP A 267 0.18 -20.17 14.85
N PRO A 268 -0.93 -20.92 14.95
CA PRO A 268 -1.61 -21.17 16.23
C PRO A 268 -0.84 -22.10 17.17
N ASN A 269 0.25 -22.73 16.71
CA ASN A 269 1.03 -23.63 17.55
C ASN A 269 1.94 -22.87 18.52
N GLU A 270 1.44 -22.58 19.72
CA GLU A 270 2.17 -21.87 20.80
C GLU A 270 3.51 -22.55 21.19
N LYS A 271 3.70 -23.83 20.86
CA LYS A 271 4.98 -24.52 21.09
C LYS A 271 6.05 -24.03 20.11
N CYS A 272 5.66 -23.78 18.87
CA CYS A 272 6.57 -23.35 17.81
C CYS A 272 6.64 -21.84 17.76
N ASN A 273 5.50 -21.16 17.84
CA ASN A 273 5.38 -19.72 17.79
C ASN A 273 5.50 -19.08 19.18
N THR A 274 6.66 -18.47 19.44
CA THR A 274 6.91 -17.68 20.66
C THR A 274 6.65 -16.18 20.49
N TRP A 275 6.10 -15.79 19.33
CA TRP A 275 5.79 -14.42 18.92
C TRP A 275 4.27 -14.19 19.03
N THR A 276 3.77 -13.94 20.25
CA THR A 276 2.31 -14.01 20.52
C THR A 276 1.76 -12.88 21.40
N ASP A 277 2.56 -11.89 21.80
CA ASP A 277 2.11 -10.83 22.70
C ASP A 277 1.44 -9.64 21.98
N ALA A 278 0.62 -8.86 22.69
CA ALA A 278 -0.03 -7.67 22.13
C ALA A 278 0.98 -6.59 21.66
N GLN A 279 2.16 -6.54 22.27
CA GLN A 279 3.25 -5.67 21.82
C GLN A 279 3.80 -6.14 20.46
N ASP A 280 3.76 -7.43 20.20
CA ASP A 280 4.23 -8.04 18.97
C ASP A 280 3.28 -7.71 17.80
N THR A 281 1.96 -7.76 18.03
CA THR A 281 0.94 -7.31 17.06
C THR A 281 1.16 -5.86 16.61
N PHE A 282 1.53 -4.95 17.52
CA PHE A 282 1.83 -3.56 17.13
C PHE A 282 3.07 -3.47 16.24
N VAL A 283 4.10 -4.26 16.53
CA VAL A 283 5.34 -4.32 15.72
C VAL A 283 5.04 -4.85 14.32
N GLU A 284 4.26 -5.93 14.20
CA GLU A 284 3.79 -6.50 12.92
C GLU A 284 3.09 -5.46 12.05
N ILE A 285 2.07 -4.80 12.63
CA ILE A 285 1.28 -3.78 11.92
C ILE A 285 2.17 -2.62 11.46
N ILE A 286 3.08 -2.13 12.30
CA ILE A 286 3.95 -0.99 11.95
C ILE A 286 4.97 -1.35 10.86
N ILE A 287 5.56 -2.55 10.91
CA ILE A 287 6.47 -3.02 9.86
C ILE A 287 5.70 -3.14 8.54
N GLY A 288 4.54 -3.79 8.54
CA GLY A 288 3.75 -3.95 7.33
C GLY A 288 3.21 -2.62 6.77
N ILE A 289 2.80 -1.66 7.61
CA ILE A 289 2.44 -0.30 7.19
C ILE A 289 3.63 0.37 6.51
N SER A 290 4.85 0.21 7.05
CA SER A 290 6.06 0.80 6.48
C SER A 290 6.34 0.25 5.08
N ILE A 291 6.19 -1.07 4.91
CA ILE A 291 6.40 -1.77 3.63
C ILE A 291 5.34 -1.34 2.61
N VAL A 292 4.06 -1.29 2.98
CA VAL A 292 3.01 -0.76 2.09
C VAL A 292 3.25 0.69 1.74
N SER A 293 3.65 1.52 2.70
CA SER A 293 3.87 2.96 2.48
C SER A 293 4.99 3.20 1.48
N ILE A 294 6.08 2.42 1.53
CA ILE A 294 7.15 2.47 0.52
C ILE A 294 6.62 2.09 -0.86
N ALA A 295 5.87 1.00 -0.97
CA ALA A 295 5.30 0.54 -2.24
C ALA A 295 4.32 1.55 -2.85
N LEU A 296 3.37 2.07 -2.05
CA LEU A 296 2.40 3.07 -2.49
C LEU A 296 3.08 4.38 -2.89
N SER A 297 4.08 4.82 -2.11
CA SER A 297 4.87 6.01 -2.43
C SER A 297 5.58 5.84 -3.76
N TYR A 298 6.25 4.71 -3.97
CA TYR A 298 6.94 4.42 -5.23
C TYR A 298 5.97 4.48 -6.43
N VAL A 299 4.80 3.86 -6.35
CA VAL A 299 3.78 3.92 -7.42
C VAL A 299 3.30 5.36 -7.68
N CYS A 300 3.19 6.19 -6.64
CA CYS A 300 2.78 7.58 -6.77
C CYS A 300 3.87 8.47 -7.42
N PHE A 301 5.14 8.25 -7.08
CA PHE A 301 6.27 9.04 -7.57
C PHE A 301 6.89 8.51 -8.87
N ARG A 302 6.65 7.24 -9.23
CA ARG A 302 7.19 6.64 -10.46
C ARG A 302 6.62 7.35 -11.69
N LYS A 303 7.53 7.93 -12.49
CA LYS A 303 7.21 8.40 -13.84
C LYS A 303 6.92 7.17 -14.70
N ARG A 304 5.67 7.01 -15.14
CA ARG A 304 5.36 5.99 -16.15
C ARG A 304 6.01 6.43 -17.44
N GLU A 305 7.06 5.74 -17.88
CA GLU A 305 7.67 6.01 -19.18
C GLU A 305 6.57 5.93 -20.24
N LYS A 306 6.58 6.89 -21.17
CA LYS A 306 5.63 6.92 -22.28
C LYS A 306 5.94 5.70 -23.14
N ILE A 307 5.26 4.59 -22.89
CA ILE A 307 5.17 3.49 -23.86
C ILE A 307 4.79 4.15 -25.19
N LYS A 308 5.49 3.75 -26.27
CA LYS A 308 5.39 4.19 -27.67
C LYS A 308 3.99 4.17 -28.30
N GLU A 309 2.94 4.08 -27.50
CA GLU A 309 1.52 4.20 -27.83
C GLU A 309 1.09 5.66 -28.09
N GLN A 310 2.04 6.49 -28.54
CA GLN A 310 1.83 7.91 -28.82
C GLN A 310 1.70 8.19 -30.32
N SER A 311 1.91 7.20 -31.20
CA SER A 311 1.75 7.35 -32.64
C SER A 311 0.28 7.30 -33.07
N ILE A 312 -0.47 6.26 -32.68
CA ILE A 312 -1.86 6.05 -33.15
C ILE A 312 -2.81 7.13 -32.61
N LEU A 313 -2.66 7.50 -31.33
CA LEU A 313 -3.52 8.51 -30.69
C LEU A 313 -3.24 9.93 -31.19
N ARG A 314 -2.00 10.23 -31.63
CA ARG A 314 -1.66 11.52 -32.27
C ARG A 314 -2.29 11.64 -33.65
N ILE A 315 -2.23 10.58 -34.46
CA ILE A 315 -2.83 10.54 -35.79
C ILE A 315 -4.35 10.71 -35.72
N LEU A 316 -5.00 10.06 -34.74
CA LEU A 316 -6.43 10.24 -34.49
C LEU A 316 -6.77 11.65 -33.97
N ALA A 317 -5.95 12.21 -33.09
CA ALA A 317 -6.15 13.58 -32.59
C ALA A 317 -5.99 14.64 -33.69
N GLU A 318 -4.97 14.53 -34.55
CA GLU A 318 -4.76 15.43 -35.69
C GLU A 318 -5.94 15.41 -36.67
N SER A 319 -6.56 14.23 -36.88
CA SER A 319 -7.74 14.12 -37.74
C SER A 319 -9.02 14.75 -37.17
N ILE A 320 -9.11 14.87 -35.84
CA ILE A 320 -10.26 15.43 -35.12
C ILE A 320 -10.08 16.93 -34.89
N LEU A 321 -8.85 17.38 -34.59
CA LEU A 321 -8.49 18.78 -34.36
C LEU A 321 -8.53 19.63 -35.62
N ALA A 322 -8.46 19.02 -36.81
CA ALA A 322 -8.69 19.71 -38.08
C ALA A 322 -10.12 20.30 -38.25
N LYS A 323 -11.03 20.10 -37.29
CA LYS A 323 -12.44 20.53 -37.35
C LYS A 323 -12.92 21.46 -36.23
N ILE A 324 -12.10 21.80 -35.22
CA ILE A 324 -12.57 22.53 -34.02
C ILE A 324 -11.54 23.59 -33.58
N ASP A 325 -12.04 24.73 -33.09
CA ASP A 325 -11.28 25.94 -32.69
C ASP A 325 -10.14 25.64 -31.68
N PRO A 326 -8.92 26.20 -31.81
CA PRO A 326 -7.70 25.54 -31.31
C PRO A 326 -7.33 25.74 -29.83
N ASN A 327 -7.84 26.77 -29.13
CA ASN A 327 -7.15 27.26 -27.92
C ASN A 327 -7.73 26.82 -26.56
N GLU A 328 -8.98 26.32 -26.47
CA GLU A 328 -9.56 25.84 -25.19
C GLU A 328 -9.80 24.32 -25.15
N ASP A 329 -9.97 23.66 -26.31
CA ASP A 329 -10.36 22.24 -26.38
C ASP A 329 -9.18 21.26 -26.51
N GLU A 330 -7.99 21.73 -26.93
CA GLU A 330 -6.77 20.90 -27.03
C GLU A 330 -6.29 20.42 -25.65
N ASP A 331 -6.29 21.33 -24.66
CA ASP A 331 -5.93 21.01 -23.28
C ASP A 331 -6.91 20.01 -22.67
N ILE A 332 -8.21 20.18 -22.90
CA ILE A 332 -9.27 19.28 -22.41
C ILE A 332 -9.14 17.89 -23.06
N PHE A 333 -8.89 17.80 -24.38
CA PHE A 333 -8.70 16.52 -25.05
C PHE A 333 -7.45 15.79 -24.56
N GLN A 334 -6.37 16.53 -24.30
CA GLN A 334 -5.14 15.99 -23.73
C GLN A 334 -5.35 15.52 -22.28
N GLU A 335 -6.17 16.22 -21.49
CA GLU A 335 -6.59 15.81 -20.14
C GLU A 335 -7.55 14.61 -20.14
N MET A 336 -8.47 14.51 -21.09
CA MET A 336 -9.35 13.35 -21.27
C MET A 336 -8.55 12.07 -21.62
N GLY A 337 -7.53 12.18 -22.47
CA GLY A 337 -6.61 11.06 -22.74
C GLY A 337 -5.75 10.67 -21.52
N LYS A 338 -5.47 11.62 -20.62
CA LYS A 338 -4.77 11.39 -19.36
C LYS A 338 -5.68 10.73 -18.30
N SER A 339 -6.98 11.00 -18.32
CA SER A 339 -7.97 10.46 -17.36
C SER A 339 -8.10 8.92 -17.43
N LYS A 340 -8.26 8.32 -18.62
CA LYS A 340 -8.28 6.85 -18.79
C LYS A 340 -7.03 6.15 -18.26
N LYS A 341 -5.89 6.85 -18.25
CA LYS A 341 -4.62 6.31 -17.74
C LYS A 341 -4.57 6.25 -16.20
N LEU A 342 -5.54 6.86 -15.50
CA LEU A 342 -5.68 6.81 -14.04
C LEU A 342 -6.52 5.62 -13.56
N PHE A 343 -7.33 4.99 -14.42
CA PHE A 343 -8.07 3.76 -14.08
C PHE A 343 -7.22 2.71 -13.34
N PRO A 344 -6.05 2.28 -13.88
CA PRO A 344 -5.22 1.27 -13.20
C PRO A 344 -4.67 1.77 -11.86
N PHE A 345 -4.48 3.08 -11.69
CA PHE A 345 -4.05 3.65 -10.42
C PHE A 345 -5.15 3.53 -9.37
N TYR A 346 -6.40 3.90 -9.67
CA TYR A 346 -7.50 3.74 -8.71
C TYR A 346 -7.83 2.28 -8.42
N MET A 347 -7.75 1.39 -9.41
CA MET A 347 -7.90 -0.05 -9.16
C MET A 347 -6.81 -0.58 -8.25
N PHE A 348 -5.57 -0.12 -8.42
CA PHE A 348 -4.48 -0.45 -7.51
C PHE A 348 -4.72 0.08 -6.09
N MET A 349 -5.19 1.33 -5.94
CA MET A 349 -5.55 1.89 -4.64
C MET A 349 -6.73 1.15 -3.98
N ALA A 350 -7.70 0.68 -4.77
CA ALA A 350 -8.80 -0.16 -4.28
C ALA A 350 -8.28 -1.50 -3.76
N LEU A 351 -7.37 -2.17 -4.49
CA LEU A 351 -6.73 -3.40 -4.02
C LEU A 351 -5.89 -3.14 -2.76
N ALA A 352 -5.17 -2.03 -2.70
CA ALA A 352 -4.41 -1.63 -1.51
C ALA A 352 -5.34 -1.44 -0.31
N SER A 353 -6.50 -0.81 -0.48
CA SER A 353 -7.47 -0.65 0.62
C SER A 353 -8.02 -1.98 1.14
N VAL A 354 -8.19 -2.97 0.26
CA VAL A 354 -8.58 -4.33 0.68
C VAL A 354 -7.43 -5.02 1.42
N TYR A 355 -6.19 -4.84 0.99
CA TYR A 355 -5.03 -5.33 1.74
C TYR A 355 -4.89 -4.66 3.12
N LEU A 356 -5.15 -3.35 3.22
CA LEU A 356 -5.15 -2.63 4.50
C LEU A 356 -6.16 -3.21 5.49
N SER A 357 -7.28 -3.79 5.02
CA SER A 357 -8.20 -4.55 5.88
C SER A 357 -7.48 -5.67 6.64
N MET A 358 -6.68 -6.47 5.94
CA MET A 358 -5.96 -7.59 6.53
C MET A 358 -4.76 -7.11 7.35
N LEU A 359 -3.97 -6.18 6.81
CA LEU A 359 -2.79 -5.66 7.49
C LEU A 359 -3.12 -5.04 8.85
N LEU A 360 -4.09 -4.11 8.90
CA LEU A 360 -4.41 -3.38 10.12
C LEU A 360 -5.10 -4.27 11.18
N THR A 361 -5.74 -5.35 10.76
CA THR A 361 -6.41 -6.28 11.69
C THR A 361 -5.54 -7.45 12.09
N ASN A 362 -4.25 -7.42 11.74
CA ASN A 362 -3.33 -8.54 11.85
C ASN A 362 -3.94 -9.84 11.33
N TRP A 363 -4.39 -9.82 10.08
CA TRP A 363 -5.13 -10.92 9.44
C TRP A 363 -6.40 -11.38 10.18
N GLY A 364 -6.94 -10.53 11.04
CA GLY A 364 -8.11 -10.79 11.89
C GLY A 364 -7.79 -11.42 13.24
N SER A 365 -6.50 -11.55 13.60
CA SER A 365 -6.01 -12.12 14.85
C SER A 365 -5.55 -11.04 15.86
N ALA A 366 -5.65 -9.74 15.52
CA ALA A 366 -5.10 -8.65 16.32
C ALA A 366 -5.46 -8.72 17.81
N ASN A 367 -4.42 -8.81 18.65
CA ASN A 367 -4.57 -8.85 20.10
C ASN A 367 -4.44 -7.45 20.69
N VAL A 368 -5.57 -6.80 20.93
CA VAL A 368 -5.63 -5.41 21.41
C VAL A 368 -6.04 -5.40 22.88
N THR A 369 -5.20 -5.95 23.76
CA THR A 369 -5.43 -5.82 25.21
C THR A 369 -5.02 -4.44 25.67
N ASN A 370 -6.01 -3.62 26.01
CA ASN A 370 -5.79 -2.41 26.79
C ASN A 370 -5.19 -2.80 28.16
N ASN A 371 -3.99 -2.29 28.46
CA ASN A 371 -3.32 -2.46 29.75
C ASN A 371 -4.11 -1.89 30.95
N SER A 372 -5.31 -1.32 30.76
CA SER A 372 -6.16 -0.78 31.82
C SER A 372 -6.80 -1.83 32.73
N ALA A 373 -6.68 -3.14 32.43
CA ALA A 373 -7.19 -4.20 33.31
C ALA A 373 -6.17 -4.70 34.34
N LYS A 374 -4.90 -4.29 34.28
CA LYS A 374 -3.86 -4.73 35.24
C LYS A 374 -3.65 -3.78 36.44
N THR A 375 -4.53 -2.80 36.67
CA THR A 375 -4.32 -1.77 37.71
C THR A 375 -5.43 -1.65 38.76
N TYR A 376 -6.35 -2.63 38.87
CA TYR A 376 -7.40 -2.61 39.89
C TYR A 376 -7.49 -3.87 40.77
N ASP A 377 -6.57 -4.82 40.64
CA ASP A 377 -6.45 -5.96 41.56
C ASP A 377 -5.03 -5.99 42.14
N GLU A 378 -4.72 -5.04 43.03
CA GLU A 378 -3.72 -5.18 44.10
C GLU A 378 -3.98 -4.19 45.25
#